data_AF-A0A6B3N9V6-F1
#
_entry.id   AF-A0A6B3N9V6-F1
#
_cell.length_a   1.000
_cell.length_b   1.000
_cell.length_c   1.000
_cell.angle_alpha   90.00
_cell.angle_beta   90.00
_cell.angle_gamma   90.00
#
_symmetry.space_group_name_H-M   'P 1'
#
loop_
_entity.id
_entity.type
_entity.pdbx_description
1 polymer ?
#
loop_
_entity_poly.entity_id
_entity_poly.type
_entity_poly.pdbx_seq_one_letter_code
_entity_poly.pdbx_strand_id
1 'polypeptide(L)'
;MIGNGKSVLSSRDNLSWKYPGGGLESSAMDLARLGMKVFDGSVISAQSLNTLWPGSTFSHNGAQNGAKSYWRLYFNDKTVIAVLSNQNRGNPKELTNTLGSIVKNN
;
A
#
# COMPACT_ATOMS: atom_id res chain seq x y z
N MET A 1 19.55 9.18 10.28
CA MET A 1 20.69 8.29 9.96
C MET A 1 21.53 8.01 11.20
N ILE A 2 22.05 6.78 11.38
CA ILE A 2 22.90 6.40 12.52
C ILE A 2 24.32 6.91 12.28
N GLY A 3 24.80 7.80 13.14
CA GLY A 3 26.23 8.02 13.36
C GLY A 3 26.65 7.28 14.63
N ASN A 4 27.63 6.37 14.53
CA ASN A 4 28.29 5.72 15.68
C ASN A 4 27.36 5.02 16.71
N GLY A 5 26.29 4.37 16.25
CA GLY A 5 25.52 3.46 17.11
C GLY A 5 24.73 4.12 18.25
N LYS A 6 24.54 5.45 18.24
CA LYS A 6 23.66 6.16 19.18
C LYS A 6 22.40 6.67 18.48
N SER A 7 21.25 6.52 19.13
CA SER A 7 19.96 7.05 18.65
C SER A 7 19.97 8.57 18.75
N VAL A 8 20.14 9.25 17.62
CA VAL A 8 20.08 10.72 17.52
C VAL A 8 18.74 11.15 16.94
N LEU A 9 18.21 12.28 17.41
CA LEU A 9 17.01 12.90 16.86
C LEU A 9 17.23 13.23 15.39
N SER A 10 16.35 12.73 14.53
CA SER A 10 16.40 12.94 13.08
C SER A 10 15.38 14.00 12.70
N SER A 11 15.82 15.10 12.09
CA SER A 11 14.92 16.04 11.40
C SER A 11 14.05 15.29 10.38
N ARG A 12 12.87 15.84 10.07
CA ARG A 12 11.92 15.34 9.07
C ARG A 12 12.58 15.02 7.72
N ASP A 13 13.69 15.70 7.42
CA ASP A 13 14.48 15.56 6.18
C ASP A 13 15.48 14.40 6.17
N ASN A 14 15.55 13.59 7.24
CA ASN A 14 16.54 12.51 7.39
C ASN A 14 15.86 11.12 7.55
N LEU A 15 14.62 11.01 7.07
CA LEU A 15 14.01 9.76 6.58
C LEU A 15 14.22 9.76 5.06
N SER A 16 14.95 8.77 4.54
CA SER A 16 15.33 8.69 3.13
C SER A 16 14.15 8.99 2.19
N TRP A 17 14.15 10.16 1.56
CA TRP A 17 13.31 10.49 0.42
C TRP A 17 13.67 9.55 -0.74
N LYS A 18 13.01 8.39 -0.78
CA LYS A 18 13.14 7.43 -1.87
C LYS A 18 12.09 7.71 -2.91
N TYR A 19 12.01 8.91 -3.48
CA TYR A 19 11.23 9.07 -4.71
C TYR A 19 11.97 8.31 -5.84
N PRO A 20 11.36 7.36 -6.58
CA PRO A 20 9.98 6.85 -6.60
C PRO A 20 9.77 5.47 -5.93
N GLY A 21 10.72 4.96 -5.14
CA GLY A 21 10.66 3.66 -4.45
C GLY A 21 10.03 3.66 -3.04
N GLY A 22 9.53 4.81 -2.55
CA GLY A 22 8.94 5.01 -1.22
C GLY A 22 8.74 6.50 -0.88
N GLY A 23 8.24 6.81 0.33
CA GLY A 23 8.13 8.20 0.81
C GLY A 23 6.85 8.95 0.41
N LEU A 24 5.93 8.32 -0.31
CA LEU A 24 4.58 8.86 -0.50
C LEU A 24 3.79 8.76 0.81
N GLU A 25 3.31 9.91 1.30
CA GLU A 25 2.40 10.01 2.45
C GLU A 25 0.94 10.02 1.94
N SER A 26 0.09 9.18 2.52
CA SER A 26 -1.33 9.08 2.15
C SER A 26 -2.16 8.51 3.31
N SER A 27 -3.48 8.60 3.19
CA SER A 27 -4.42 7.98 4.12
C SER A 27 -4.95 6.65 3.57
N ALA A 28 -5.46 5.77 4.43
CA ALA A 28 -6.10 4.53 3.99
C ALA A 28 -7.30 4.81 3.08
N MET A 29 -8.04 5.90 3.35
CA MET A 29 -9.19 6.33 2.55
C MET A 29 -8.78 6.80 1.16
N ASP A 30 -7.68 7.53 1.03
CA ASP A 30 -7.22 8.02 -0.28
C ASP A 30 -6.67 6.86 -1.13
N LEU A 31 -5.98 5.88 -0.51
CA LEU A 31 -5.57 4.66 -1.20
C LEU A 31 -6.78 3.81 -1.63
N ALA A 32 -7.85 3.77 -0.83
CA ALA A 32 -9.09 3.11 -1.22
C ALA A 32 -9.72 3.80 -2.44
N ARG A 33 -9.82 5.14 -2.43
CA ARG A 33 -10.33 5.93 -3.57
C ARG A 33 -9.47 5.78 -4.81
N LEU A 34 -8.15 5.75 -4.66
CA LEU A 34 -7.24 5.50 -5.77
C LEU A 34 -7.57 4.14 -6.40
N GLY A 35 -7.77 3.09 -5.60
CA GLY A 35 -8.12 1.77 -6.12
C GLY A 35 -9.46 1.74 -6.85
N MET A 36 -10.47 2.47 -6.33
CA MET A 36 -11.75 2.59 -7.02
C MET A 36 -11.59 3.26 -8.40
N LYS A 37 -10.77 4.31 -8.49
CA LYS A 37 -10.47 4.98 -9.77
C LYS A 37 -9.60 4.16 -10.72
N VAL A 38 -8.90 3.12 -10.22
CA VAL A 38 -8.23 2.14 -11.09
C VAL A 38 -9.27 1.22 -11.73
N PHE A 39 -10.33 0.84 -11.01
CA PHE A 39 -11.38 -0.03 -11.55
C PHE A 39 -12.24 0.61 -12.62
N ASP A 40 -12.53 1.91 -12.52
CA ASP A 40 -13.35 2.64 -13.50
C ASP A 40 -12.55 3.19 -14.69
N GLY A 41 -11.23 2.99 -14.69
CA GLY A 41 -10.34 3.42 -15.76
C GLY A 41 -9.93 4.90 -15.71
N SER A 42 -10.31 5.65 -14.67
CA SER A 42 -10.01 7.09 -14.54
C SER A 42 -8.52 7.38 -14.35
N VAL A 43 -7.74 6.42 -13.83
CA VAL A 43 -6.28 6.59 -13.61
C VAL A 43 -5.46 5.82 -14.63
N ILE A 44 -6.00 4.74 -15.18
CA ILE A 44 -5.33 3.88 -16.15
C ILE A 44 -6.35 3.22 -17.06
N SER A 45 -6.10 3.20 -18.37
CA SER A 45 -7.00 2.52 -19.32
C SER A 45 -7.05 1.01 -19.07
N ALA A 46 -8.16 0.36 -19.43
CA ALA A 46 -8.28 -1.09 -19.31
C ALA A 46 -7.20 -1.85 -20.10
N GLN A 47 -6.80 -1.33 -21.27
CA GLN A 47 -5.73 -1.91 -22.08
C GLN A 47 -4.38 -1.81 -21.37
N SER A 48 -4.01 -0.63 -20.86
CA SER A 48 -2.76 -0.43 -20.11
C SER A 48 -2.75 -1.26 -18.82
N LEU A 49 -3.89 -1.35 -18.14
CA LEU A 49 -4.05 -2.16 -16.94
C LEU A 49 -3.80 -3.64 -17.25
N ASN A 50 -4.37 -4.18 -18.33
CA ASN A 50 -4.15 -5.56 -18.73
C ASN A 50 -2.70 -5.84 -19.15
N THR A 51 -2.03 -4.86 -19.78
CA THR A 51 -0.61 -4.95 -20.12
C THR A 51 0.29 -4.96 -18.88
N LEU A 52 0.01 -4.11 -17.90
CA LEU A 52 0.82 -4.01 -16.67
C LEU A 52 0.49 -5.13 -15.67
N TRP A 53 -0.78 -5.54 -15.60
CA TRP A 53 -1.32 -6.52 -14.66
C TRP A 53 -2.40 -7.39 -15.30
N PRO A 54 -2.03 -8.50 -15.96
CA PRO A 54 -2.97 -9.44 -16.57
C PRO A 54 -3.72 -10.34 -15.56
N GLY A 55 -3.72 -9.98 -14.26
CA GLY A 55 -4.27 -10.80 -13.18
C GLY A 55 -5.55 -10.20 -12.56
N SER A 56 -6.34 -11.05 -11.90
CA SER A 56 -7.58 -10.64 -11.20
C SER A 56 -7.34 -9.96 -9.84
N THR A 57 -6.09 -9.92 -9.39
CA THR A 57 -5.68 -9.28 -8.14
C THR A 57 -4.41 -8.47 -8.36
N PHE A 58 -4.40 -7.26 -7.83
CA PHE A 58 -3.21 -6.43 -7.71
C PHE A 58 -2.89 -6.18 -6.24
N SER A 59 -1.61 -6.14 -5.87
CA SER A 59 -1.22 -5.77 -4.51
C SER A 59 0.15 -5.10 -4.47
N HIS A 60 0.31 -4.16 -3.54
CA HIS A 60 1.57 -3.49 -3.27
C HIS A 60 1.77 -3.33 -1.76
N ASN A 61 3.01 -3.55 -1.29
CA ASN A 61 3.37 -3.37 0.11
C ASN A 61 4.29 -2.16 0.31
N GLY A 62 4.24 -1.57 1.50
CA GLY A 62 5.19 -0.55 1.94
C GLY A 62 5.82 -0.92 3.27
N ALA A 63 7.11 -0.63 3.42
CA ALA A 63 7.83 -0.79 4.68
C ALA A 63 8.87 0.31 4.82
N GLN A 64 8.81 1.05 5.92
CA GLN A 64 9.77 2.04 6.36
C GLN A 64 10.02 1.86 7.86
N ASN A 65 11.07 2.46 8.40
CA ASN A 65 11.28 2.40 9.84
C ASN A 65 10.13 3.10 10.58
N GLY A 66 9.40 2.35 11.39
CA GLY A 66 8.23 2.78 12.13
C GLY A 66 6.90 2.65 11.38
N ALA A 67 6.89 2.13 10.14
CA ALA A 67 5.64 2.04 9.37
C ALA A 67 5.63 0.87 8.38
N LYS A 68 4.47 0.21 8.27
CA LYS A 68 4.20 -0.81 7.25
C LYS A 68 2.83 -0.59 6.63
N SER A 69 2.68 -0.92 5.36
CA SER A 69 1.41 -0.85 4.65
C SER A 69 1.22 -2.01 3.70
N TYR A 70 -0.05 -2.30 3.38
CA TYR A 70 -0.42 -3.24 2.35
C TYR A 70 -1.69 -2.74 1.65
N TRP A 71 -1.65 -2.69 0.33
CA TRP A 71 -2.75 -2.25 -0.52
C TRP A 71 -3.07 -3.37 -1.50
N ARG A 72 -4.32 -3.79 -1.56
CA ARG A 72 -4.77 -4.92 -2.38
C ARG A 72 -6.08 -4.60 -3.08
N LEU A 73 -6.13 -4.89 -4.37
CA LEU A 73 -7.29 -4.72 -5.25
C LEU A 73 -7.71 -6.09 -5.75
N TYR A 74 -9.01 -6.37 -5.72
CA TYR A 74 -9.64 -7.49 -6.40
C TYR A 74 -10.51 -6.94 -7.53
N PHE A 75 -10.11 -7.19 -8.78
CA PHE A 75 -10.77 -6.60 -9.95
C PHE A 75 -12.15 -7.18 -10.20
N ASN A 76 -12.31 -8.50 -10.02
CA ASN A 76 -13.58 -9.18 -10.24
C ASN A 76 -14.68 -8.65 -9.31
N ASP A 77 -14.34 -8.45 -8.03
CA ASP A 77 -15.28 -8.06 -6.97
C ASP A 77 -15.28 -6.55 -6.73
N LYS A 78 -14.53 -5.78 -7.54
CA LYS A 78 -14.31 -4.33 -7.38
C LYS A 78 -14.04 -3.91 -5.94
N THR A 79 -13.20 -4.68 -5.24
CA THR A 79 -12.91 -4.51 -3.81
C THR A 79 -11.50 -3.97 -3.61
N VAL A 80 -11.36 -2.94 -2.76
CA VAL A 80 -10.07 -2.37 -2.36
C VAL A 80 -9.86 -2.54 -0.86
N ILE A 81 -8.69 -3.03 -0.45
CA ILE A 81 -8.28 -3.11 0.95
C ILE A 81 -6.97 -2.34 1.10
N ALA A 82 -6.97 -1.34 1.98
CA ALA A 82 -5.79 -0.57 2.34
C ALA A 82 -5.54 -0.70 3.85
N VAL A 83 -4.37 -1.21 4.22
CA VAL A 83 -3.94 -1.34 5.61
C VAL A 83 -2.70 -0.48 5.81
N LEU A 84 -2.75 0.39 6.82
CA LEU A 84 -1.62 1.20 7.28
C LEU A 84 -1.32 0.86 8.73
N SER A 85 -0.05 0.74 9.08
CA SER A 85 0.43 0.49 10.43
C SER A 85 1.59 1.44 10.75
N ASN A 86 1.55 2.04 11.93
CA ASN A 86 2.61 2.88 12.51
C ASN A 86 3.57 2.09 13.40
N GLN A 87 3.72 0.79 13.12
CA GLN A 87 4.61 -0.10 13.86
C GLN A 87 5.48 -0.91 12.91
N ASN A 88 6.72 -1.18 13.34
CA ASN A 88 7.60 -2.15 12.69
C ASN A 88 7.15 -3.60 12.93
N ARG A 89 6.37 -3.81 14.00
CA ARG A 89 5.83 -5.11 14.39
C ARG A 89 4.51 -5.38 13.65
N GLY A 90 4.26 -6.64 13.34
CA GLY A 90 3.08 -7.09 12.61
C GLY A 90 3.29 -7.30 11.11
N ASN A 91 2.29 -7.93 10.51
CA ASN A 91 2.24 -8.30 9.10
C ASN A 91 0.95 -7.79 8.44
N PRO A 92 0.94 -6.55 7.91
CA PRO A 92 -0.24 -5.99 7.24
C PRO A 92 -0.78 -6.85 6.10
N LYS A 93 0.07 -7.64 5.44
CA LYS A 93 -0.35 -8.58 4.39
C LYS A 93 -1.27 -9.67 4.95
N GLU A 94 -0.96 -10.24 6.11
CA GLU A 94 -1.82 -11.24 6.76
C GLU A 94 -3.17 -10.64 7.11
N LEU A 95 -3.18 -9.44 7.70
CA LEU A 95 -4.43 -8.74 8.01
C LEU A 95 -5.26 -8.47 6.74
N THR A 96 -4.64 -8.00 5.66
CA THR A 96 -5.33 -7.80 4.38
C THR A 96 -5.87 -9.10 3.81
N ASN A 97 -5.15 -10.21 3.92
CA ASN A 97 -5.63 -11.51 3.45
C ASN A 97 -6.85 -11.97 4.26
N THR A 98 -6.81 -11.86 5.59
CA THR A 98 -7.93 -12.18 6.47
C THR A 98 -9.15 -11.33 6.15
N LEU A 99 -8.98 -10.02 5.98
CA LEU A 99 -10.06 -9.13 5.56
C LEU A 99 -10.62 -9.52 4.18
N GLY A 100 -9.74 -9.87 3.24
CA GLY A 100 -10.16 -10.33 1.92
C GLY A 100 -10.99 -11.62 1.96
N SER A 101 -10.64 -12.57 2.83
CA SER A 101 -11.43 -13.78 3.05
C SER A 101 -12.79 -13.46 3.66
N ILE A 102 -12.87 -12.54 4.63
CA ILE A 102 -14.14 -12.14 5.25
C ILE A 102 -15.05 -11.45 4.24
N VAL A 103 -14.53 -10.51 3.44
CA VAL A 103 -15.32 -9.77 2.46
C VAL A 103 -15.84 -10.68 1.35
N LYS A 104 -15.07 -11.70 0.93
CA LYS A 104 -15.48 -12.64 -0.13
C LYS A 104 -16.42 -13.76 0.32
N ASN A 105 -16.52 -13.98 1.64
CA ASN A 105 -17.39 -15.02 2.22
C ASN A 105 -18.74 -14.47 2.69
N ASN A 106 -19.01 -13.18 2.47
CA ASN A 106 -20.33 -12.56 2.65
C ASN A 106 -20.97 -12.33 1.27
#